data_AF-A0A0L8IBM5-F1
#
_entry.id   AF-A0A0L8IBM5-F1
#
_cell.length_a   1.000
_cell.length_b   1.000
_cell.length_c   1.000
_cell.angle_alpha   90.00
_cell.angle_beta   90.00
_cell.angle_gamma   90.00
#
_symmetry.space_group_name_H-M   'P 1'
#
loop_
_entity.id
_entity.type
_entity.pdbx_description
1 polymer ?
#
loop_
_entity_poly.entity_id
_entity_poly.type
_entity_poly.pdbx_seq_one_letter_code
_entity_poly.pdbx_strand_id
1 'polypeptide(L)'
;MNDQILTLKKERQELPAYKARNQIISHIQRLSTAIVIGETGSGKTTQVPQYLYEAGLHQNGVIAITQPRRVAAMSISQRVAAERQCNVGELVGYSVRFDDMTSGCTKIKYMTDGMLLREAILDPLLKR
;
A
#
# COMPACT_ATOMS: atom_id res chain seq x y z
N MET A 1 -9.61 -5.91 -22.43
CA MET A 1 -9.45 -5.02 -21.25
C MET A 1 -10.27 -5.52 -20.06
N ASN A 2 -11.56 -5.86 -20.22
CA ASN A 2 -12.38 -6.46 -19.14
C ASN A 2 -11.86 -7.79 -18.59
N ASP A 3 -11.33 -8.67 -19.44
CA ASP A 3 -10.86 -9.99 -18.98
C ASP A 3 -9.66 -9.92 -18.04
N GLN A 4 -8.73 -8.98 -18.27
CA GLN A 4 -7.57 -8.79 -17.40
C GLN A 4 -7.99 -8.30 -16.00
N ILE A 5 -8.99 -7.41 -15.93
CA ILE A 5 -9.54 -6.90 -14.67
C ILE A 5 -10.23 -8.03 -13.89
N LEU A 6 -11.02 -8.85 -14.59
CA LEU A 6 -11.69 -10.03 -14.02
C LEU A 6 -10.67 -11.02 -13.44
N THR A 7 -9.58 -11.27 -14.16
CA THR A 7 -8.48 -12.13 -13.71
C THR A 7 -7.82 -11.57 -12.44
N LEU A 8 -7.42 -10.30 -12.43
CA LEU A 8 -6.80 -9.66 -11.26
C LEU A 8 -7.70 -9.71 -10.02
N LYS A 9 -9.00 -9.49 -10.21
CA LYS A 9 -9.99 -9.56 -9.12
C LYS A 9 -10.11 -10.98 -8.56
N LYS A 10 -10.09 -12.00 -9.43
CA LYS A 10 -10.13 -13.41 -9.03
C LYS A 10 -8.86 -13.80 -8.27
N GLU A 11 -7.68 -13.48 -8.81
CA GLU A 11 -6.39 -13.69 -8.15
C GLU A 11 -6.37 -13.07 -6.75
N ARG A 12 -6.89 -11.85 -6.61
CA ARG A 12 -6.99 -11.16 -5.30
C ARG A 12 -7.81 -11.95 -4.28
N GLN A 13 -8.91 -12.58 -4.70
CA GLN A 13 -9.78 -13.35 -3.81
C GLN A 13 -9.18 -14.70 -3.37
N GLU A 14 -8.26 -15.24 -4.16
CA GLU A 14 -7.56 -16.51 -3.88
C GLU A 14 -6.41 -16.31 -2.88
N LEU A 15 -5.91 -15.08 -2.70
CA LEU A 15 -4.81 -14.77 -1.78
C LEU A 15 -5.20 -15.06 -0.31
N PRO A 16 -4.28 -15.65 0.49
CA PRO A 16 -4.50 -15.85 1.93
C PRO A 16 -4.90 -14.58 2.68
N ALA A 17 -4.33 -13.43 2.33
CA ALA A 17 -4.66 -12.14 2.94
C ALA A 17 -6.13 -11.75 2.75
N TYR A 18 -6.82 -12.23 1.70
CA TYR A 18 -8.24 -11.96 1.48
C TYR A 18 -9.12 -12.55 2.57
N LYS A 19 -8.85 -13.80 2.96
CA LYS A 19 -9.59 -14.48 4.04
C LYS A 19 -9.42 -13.77 5.39
N ALA A 20 -8.26 -13.14 5.60
CA ALA A 20 -7.96 -12.40 6.83
C ALA A 20 -8.41 -10.92 6.82
N ARG A 21 -8.99 -10.41 5.73
CA ARG A 21 -9.32 -8.98 5.54
C ARG A 21 -10.07 -8.36 6.72
N ASN A 22 -11.19 -8.97 7.12
CA ASN A 22 -12.04 -8.43 8.18
C ASN A 22 -11.35 -8.46 9.54
N GLN A 23 -10.55 -9.50 9.80
CA GLN A 23 -9.76 -9.63 11.02
C GLN A 23 -8.66 -8.57 11.09
N ILE A 24 -7.97 -8.29 9.97
CA ILE A 24 -6.94 -7.25 9.89
C ILE A 24 -7.55 -5.87 10.19
N ILE A 25 -8.66 -5.52 9.55
CA ILE A 25 -9.33 -4.23 9.73
C ILE A 25 -9.79 -4.06 11.19
N SER A 26 -10.44 -5.07 11.77
CA SER A 26 -10.97 -4.98 13.13
C SER A 26 -9.86 -4.86 14.19
N HIS A 27 -8.72 -5.53 14.00
CA HIS A 27 -7.58 -5.38 14.89
C HIS A 27 -6.94 -4.00 14.78
N ILE A 28 -6.73 -3.48 13.56
CA ILE A 28 -6.08 -2.17 13.37
C ILE A 28 -6.96 -1.02 13.88
N GLN A 29 -8.29 -1.15 13.80
CA GLN A 29 -9.19 -0.16 14.39
C GLN A 29 -9.14 -0.12 15.92
N ARG A 30 -8.71 -1.21 16.57
CA ARG A 30 -8.65 -1.34 18.04
C ARG A 30 -7.25 -1.17 18.62
N LEU A 31 -6.21 -1.39 17.82
CA LEU A 31 -4.82 -1.44 18.26
C LEU A 31 -4.03 -0.37 17.53
N SER A 32 -3.20 0.38 18.26
CA SER A 32 -2.28 1.35 17.65
C SER A 32 -1.17 0.67 16.83
N THR A 33 -0.84 -0.59 17.15
CA THR A 33 0.20 -1.37 16.48
C THR A 33 -0.21 -2.84 16.39
N ALA A 34 0.04 -3.48 15.25
CA ALA A 34 -0.22 -4.90 15.02
C ALA A 34 0.91 -5.55 14.20
N ILE A 35 1.17 -6.83 14.44
CA ILE A 35 2.11 -7.65 13.66
C ILE A 35 1.31 -8.58 12.76
N VAL A 36 1.53 -8.48 11.45
CA VAL A 36 0.89 -9.35 10.45
C VAL A 36 1.92 -10.34 9.90
N ILE A 37 1.70 -11.63 10.18
CA ILE A 37 2.58 -12.72 9.75
C ILE A 37 1.92 -13.48 8.60
N GLY A 38 2.72 -13.85 7.60
CA GLY A 38 2.30 -14.70 6.50
C GLY A 38 3.46 -14.93 5.53
N GLU A 39 3.40 -15.99 4.74
CA GLU A 39 4.47 -16.36 3.80
C GLU A 39 4.60 -15.37 2.64
N THR A 40 5.72 -15.38 1.91
CA THR A 40 5.84 -14.63 0.64
C THR A 40 4.75 -15.10 -0.34
N GLY A 41 4.16 -14.19 -1.10
CA GLY A 41 3.04 -14.51 -2.00
C GLY A 41 1.65 -14.53 -1.32
N SER A 42 1.56 -14.44 0.00
CA SER A 42 0.26 -14.37 0.71
C SER A 42 -0.57 -13.10 0.43
N GLY A 43 0.00 -12.10 -0.24
CA GLY A 43 -0.67 -10.84 -0.56
C GLY A 43 -0.52 -9.73 0.49
N LYS A 44 0.37 -9.87 1.48
CA LYS A 44 0.54 -8.85 2.54
C LYS A 44 0.79 -7.44 1.99
N THR A 45 1.85 -7.27 1.21
CA THR A 45 2.30 -5.95 0.73
C THR A 45 1.38 -5.36 -0.35
N THR A 46 0.63 -6.20 -1.07
CA THR A 46 -0.30 -5.75 -2.12
C THR A 46 -1.69 -5.48 -1.56
N GLN A 47 -2.20 -6.31 -0.65
CA GLN A 47 -3.61 -6.30 -0.25
C GLN A 47 -3.89 -5.59 1.07
N VAL A 48 -3.00 -5.69 2.05
CA VAL A 48 -3.22 -5.02 3.36
C VAL A 48 -3.42 -3.51 3.18
N PRO A 49 -2.57 -2.78 2.46
CA PRO A 49 -2.74 -1.33 2.28
C PRO A 49 -4.06 -0.97 1.60
N GLN A 50 -4.50 -1.80 0.66
CA GLN A 50 -5.77 -1.67 -0.03
C GLN A 50 -6.96 -1.84 0.93
N TYR A 51 -6.89 -2.77 1.88
CA TYR A 51 -7.92 -2.94 2.90
C TYR A 51 -7.96 -1.76 3.87
N LEU A 52 -6.81 -1.21 4.26
CA LEU A 52 -6.76 -0.02 5.12
C LEU A 52 -7.35 1.20 4.40
N TYR A 53 -7.05 1.34 3.11
CA TYR A 53 -7.62 2.39 2.27
C TYR A 53 -9.15 2.28 2.20
N GLU A 54 -9.66 1.09 1.88
CA GLU A 54 -11.11 0.79 1.81
C GLU A 54 -11.83 0.99 3.16
N ALA A 55 -11.13 0.76 4.27
CA ALA A 55 -11.66 0.98 5.62
C ALA A 55 -11.63 2.46 6.06
N GLY A 56 -11.14 3.38 5.21
CA GLY A 56 -11.09 4.81 5.52
C GLY A 56 -9.95 5.23 6.43
N LEU A 57 -8.95 4.36 6.68
CA LEU A 57 -7.84 4.67 7.59
C LEU A 57 -6.82 5.69 7.03
N HIS A 58 -7.06 6.21 5.82
CA HIS A 58 -6.26 7.23 5.16
C HIS A 58 -6.85 8.65 5.29
N GLN A 59 -7.95 8.84 6.03
CA GLN A 59 -8.66 10.13 6.09
C GLN A 59 -7.78 11.29 6.58
N ASN A 60 -6.82 11.02 7.47
CA ASN A 60 -5.94 12.02 8.06
C ASN A 60 -4.53 12.03 7.46
N GLY A 61 -4.30 11.36 6.33
CA GLY A 61 -2.96 11.30 5.73
C GLY A 61 -2.82 10.29 4.60
N VAL A 62 -1.64 9.65 4.54
CA VAL A 62 -1.28 8.67 3.51
C VAL A 62 -0.93 7.35 4.18
N ILE A 63 -1.36 6.23 3.57
CA ILE A 63 -0.91 4.90 3.98
C ILE A 63 0.48 4.68 3.36
N ALA A 64 1.52 4.81 4.18
CA ALA A 64 2.91 4.60 3.77
C ALA A 64 3.31 3.13 3.94
N ILE A 65 3.91 2.55 2.89
CA ILE A 65 4.41 1.18 2.88
C ILE A 65 5.89 1.23 2.55
N THR A 66 6.74 0.92 3.52
CA THR A 66 8.17 0.88 3.24
C THR A 66 8.60 -0.46 2.64
N GLN A 67 9.59 -0.41 1.76
CA GLN A 67 10.22 -1.55 1.12
C GLN A 67 11.75 -1.37 1.16
N PRO A 68 12.53 -2.41 1.48
CA PRO A 68 13.98 -2.29 1.55
C PRO A 68 14.64 -2.10 0.18
N ARG A 69 13.92 -2.35 -0.92
CA ARG A 69 14.44 -2.30 -2.29
C ARG A 69 13.58 -1.39 -3.18
N ARG A 70 14.24 -0.51 -3.94
CA ARG A 70 13.58 0.40 -4.91
C ARG A 70 12.69 -0.34 -5.90
N VAL A 71 13.21 -1.42 -6.48
CA VAL A 71 12.49 -2.26 -7.46
C VAL A 71 11.21 -2.86 -6.88
N ALA A 72 11.19 -3.18 -5.58
CA ALA A 72 9.99 -3.69 -4.92
C ALA A 72 8.95 -2.56 -4.73
N ALA A 73 9.36 -1.38 -4.25
CA ALA A 73 8.44 -0.24 -4.12
C ALA A 73 7.78 0.13 -5.46
N MET A 74 8.59 0.22 -6.51
CA MET A 74 8.13 0.54 -7.87
C MET A 74 7.19 -0.54 -8.43
N SER A 75 7.62 -1.80 -8.49
CA SER A 75 6.82 -2.86 -9.11
C SER A 75 5.53 -3.17 -8.36
N ILE A 76 5.54 -3.10 -7.02
CA ILE A 76 4.33 -3.31 -6.22
C ILE A 76 3.35 -2.15 -6.41
N SER A 77 3.83 -0.90 -6.46
CA SER A 77 2.95 0.25 -6.72
C SER A 77 2.26 0.15 -8.09
N GLN A 78 2.98 -0.31 -9.13
CA GLN A 78 2.43 -0.55 -10.46
C GLN A 78 1.36 -1.64 -10.45
N ARG A 79 1.64 -2.77 -9.77
CA ARG A 79 0.67 -3.87 -9.60
C ARG A 79 -0.60 -3.38 -8.89
N VAL A 80 -0.47 -2.63 -7.80
CA VAL A 80 -1.61 -2.15 -7.01
C VAL A 80 -2.38 -1.04 -7.73
N ALA A 81 -1.70 -0.19 -8.50
CA ALA A 81 -2.35 0.78 -9.37
C ALA A 81 -3.19 0.09 -10.45
N ALA A 82 -2.67 -0.99 -11.06
CA ALA A 82 -3.41 -1.79 -12.02
C ALA A 82 -4.64 -2.47 -11.40
N GLU A 83 -4.52 -3.03 -10.18
CA GLU A 83 -5.65 -3.59 -9.44
C GLU A 83 -6.73 -2.54 -9.09
N ARG A 84 -6.33 -1.27 -8.95
CA ARG A 84 -7.20 -0.12 -8.68
C ARG A 84 -7.66 0.63 -9.92
N GLN A 85 -7.23 0.20 -11.11
CA GLN A 85 -7.56 0.83 -12.38
C GLN A 85 -7.19 2.33 -12.40
N CYS A 86 -6.05 2.67 -11.80
CA CYS A 86 -5.52 4.03 -11.79
C CYS A 86 -4.09 4.06 -12.35
N ASN A 87 -3.61 5.25 -12.71
CA ASN A 87 -2.20 5.42 -13.06
C ASN A 87 -1.34 5.52 -11.79
N VAL A 88 -0.07 5.13 -11.90
CA VAL A 88 0.90 5.37 -10.81
C VAL A 88 1.11 6.87 -10.68
N GLY A 89 1.02 7.38 -9.44
CA GLY A 89 1.04 8.81 -9.13
C GLY A 89 -0.35 9.40 -8.90
N GLU A 90 -1.43 8.68 -9.21
CA GLU A 90 -2.79 9.04 -8.82
C GLU A 90 -3.07 8.51 -7.40
N LEU A 91 -4.06 7.63 -7.23
CA LEU A 91 -4.42 7.04 -5.93
C LEU A 91 -3.26 6.24 -5.30
N VAL A 92 -2.51 5.53 -6.15
CA VAL A 92 -1.38 4.68 -5.76
C VAL A 92 -0.11 5.28 -6.36
N GLY A 93 0.92 5.46 -5.54
CA GLY A 93 2.18 6.05 -5.96
C GLY A 93 3.39 5.43 -5.27
N TYR A 94 4.58 5.87 -5.67
CA TYR A 94 5.80 5.50 -4.98
C TYR A 94 6.79 6.65 -4.85
N SER A 95 7.66 6.59 -3.83
CA SER A 95 8.77 7.53 -3.65
C SER A 95 10.05 6.78 -3.28
N VAL A 96 11.04 6.85 -4.15
CA VAL A 96 12.37 6.27 -3.94
C VAL A 96 13.44 7.31 -4.21
N ARG A 97 14.69 7.00 -3.87
CA ARG A 97 15.79 7.95 -4.14
C ARG A 97 15.85 8.28 -5.63
N PHE A 98 15.81 9.58 -5.94
CA PHE A 98 15.85 10.18 -7.28
C PHE A 98 14.63 9.94 -8.17
N ASP A 99 13.54 9.37 -7.64
CA ASP A 99 12.34 9.11 -8.43
C ASP A 99 11.10 9.11 -7.53
N ASP A 100 10.19 10.06 -7.76
CA ASP A 100 8.97 10.26 -6.99
C ASP A 100 7.77 10.36 -7.93
N MET A 101 6.93 9.33 -7.88
CA MET A 101 5.69 9.23 -8.64
C MET A 101 4.52 9.29 -7.66
N THR A 102 4.35 10.44 -7.01
CA THR A 102 3.22 10.76 -6.13
C THR A 102 2.59 12.10 -6.50
N SER A 103 1.35 12.31 -6.08
CA SER A 103 0.63 13.58 -6.20
C SER A 103 -0.18 13.86 -4.93
N GLY A 104 -0.85 15.01 -4.87
CA GLY A 104 -1.79 15.32 -3.78
C GLY A 104 -2.96 14.33 -3.66
N CYS A 105 -3.23 13.54 -4.70
CA CYS A 105 -4.28 12.52 -4.71
C CYS A 105 -3.79 11.16 -4.17
N THR A 106 -2.49 10.96 -3.97
CA THR A 106 -1.92 9.68 -3.55
C THR A 106 -2.29 9.37 -2.11
N LYS A 107 -2.96 8.22 -1.89
CA LYS A 107 -3.35 7.71 -0.56
C LYS A 107 -2.69 6.39 -0.18
N ILE A 108 -2.14 5.67 -1.16
CA ILE A 108 -1.32 4.47 -0.95
C ILE A 108 0.06 4.73 -1.53
N LYS A 109 1.06 4.94 -0.67
CA LYS A 109 2.43 5.33 -1.07
C LYS A 109 3.43 4.26 -0.71
N TYR A 110 4.00 3.62 -1.73
CA TYR A 110 5.13 2.70 -1.56
C TYR A 110 6.45 3.46 -1.55
N MET A 111 7.33 3.24 -0.59
CA MET A 111 8.57 4.00 -0.51
C MET A 111 9.73 3.16 0.02
N THR A 112 10.96 3.60 -0.20
CA THR A 112 12.10 2.98 0.49
C THR A 112 12.21 3.48 1.93
N ASP A 113 12.76 2.65 2.83
CA ASP A 113 12.97 3.02 4.23
C ASP A 113 13.71 4.36 4.38
N GLY A 114 14.73 4.60 3.55
CA GLY A 114 15.49 5.86 3.54
C GLY A 114 14.67 7.10 3.14
N MET A 115 13.62 6.93 2.33
CA MET A 115 12.72 8.05 2.01
C MET A 115 11.81 8.37 3.21
N LEU A 116 11.33 7.37 3.94
CA LEU A 116 10.52 7.59 5.14
C LEU A 116 11.35 8.24 6.24
N LEU A 117 12.59 7.77 6.44
CA LEU A 117 13.52 8.38 7.38
C LEU A 117 13.77 9.86 7.05
N ARG A 118 13.94 10.19 5.76
CA ARG A 118 14.10 11.58 5.32
C ARG A 118 12.86 12.43 5.62
N GLU A 119 11.67 11.91 5.39
CA GLU A 119 10.42 12.57 5.74
C GLU A 119 10.32 12.79 7.26
N ALA A 120 10.65 11.78 8.07
CA ALA A 120 10.65 11.89 9.53
C ALA A 120 11.69 12.88 10.08
N ILE A 121 12.82 13.07 9.40
CA ILE A 121 13.80 14.11 9.78
C ILE A 121 13.24 15.52 9.55
N LEU A 122 12.46 15.71 8.48
CA LEU A 122 11.87 17.01 8.12
C LEU A 122 10.59 17.29 8.91
N ASP A 123 9.78 16.26 9.17
CA ASP A 123 8.57 16.30 9.99
C ASP A 123 8.57 15.10 10.96
N PRO A 124 9.10 15.28 12.17
CA PRO A 124 9.20 14.20 13.18
C PRO A 124 7.85 13.61 13.61
N LEU A 125 6.74 14.30 13.34
CA LEU A 125 5.40 13.82 13.68
C LEU A 125 4.65 13.20 12.49
N LEU A 126 5.24 13.22 11.29
CA LEU A 126 4.66 12.67 10.06
C LEU A 126 3.21 13.11 9.83
N LYS A 127 2.94 14.42 9.97
CA LYS A 127 1.60 15.01 9.88
C LYS A 127 1.21 15.47 8.48
N ARG A 128 2.13 15.39 7.52
CA ARG A 128 1.90 15.75 6.11
C ARG A 128 1.24 14.65 5.29
#